data_AF-A0A075FY10-F1
#
_entry.id   AF-A0A075FY10-F1
#
_cell.length_a   1.000
_cell.length_b   1.000
_cell.length_c   1.000
_cell.angle_alpha   90.00
_cell.angle_beta   90.00
_cell.angle_gamma   90.00
#
_symmetry.space_group_name_H-M   'P 1'
#
loop_
_entity.id
_entity.type
_entity.pdbx_description
1 polymer ?
#
loop_
_entity_poly.entity_id
_entity_poly.type
_entity_poly.pdbx_seq_one_letter_code
_entity_poly.pdbx_strand_id
1 'polypeptide(L)' 'SDCLSMPSDGLWAHPLLALVRPEALVGRLKAGDRRPLHVQFAEMEHSVMLEEPSMLRNLNTPEDLE' A
#
# COMPACT_ATOMS: atom_id res chain seq x y z
N SER A 1 -10.51 -6.66 -12.65
CA SER A 1 -10.13 -7.57 -11.54
C SER A 1 -8.93 -6.96 -10.87
N ASP A 2 -9.02 -6.79 -9.56
CA ASP A 2 -8.02 -6.10 -8.76
C ASP A 2 -6.63 -6.71 -8.92
N CYS A 3 -5.64 -5.86 -9.18
CA CYS A 3 -4.24 -6.25 -9.29
C CYS A 3 -3.52 -6.29 -7.94
N LEU A 4 -4.08 -5.67 -6.91
CA LEU A 4 -3.53 -5.64 -5.57
C LEU A 4 -4.62 -5.37 -4.51
N SER A 5 -4.29 -5.65 -3.25
CA SER A 5 -5.09 -5.27 -2.08
C SER A 5 -4.20 -4.54 -1.09
N MET A 6 -4.58 -3.32 -0.69
CA MET A 6 -3.80 -2.48 0.25
C MET A 6 -4.43 -2.44 1.63
N PRO A 7 -3.69 -2.76 2.70
CA PRO A 7 -4.15 -2.46 4.04
C PRO A 7 -4.21 -0.94 4.28
N SER A 8 -5.15 -0.53 5.11
CA SER A 8 -5.43 0.86 5.49
C SER A 8 -5.81 0.93 6.95
N ASP A 9 -5.29 1.92 7.66
CA ASP A 9 -5.67 2.22 9.06
C ASP A 9 -6.88 3.19 9.13
N GLY A 10 -7.51 3.47 8.00
CA GLY A 10 -8.61 4.43 7.86
C GLY A 10 -8.17 5.88 7.61
N LEU A 11 -6.89 6.20 7.83
CA LEU A 11 -6.30 7.50 7.48
C LEU A 11 -5.36 7.37 6.27
N TRP A 12 -4.54 6.32 6.25
CA TRP A 12 -3.50 6.09 5.27
C TRP A 12 -3.57 4.67 4.72
N ALA A 13 -3.39 4.56 3.40
CA ALA A 13 -3.10 3.28 2.76
C ALA A 13 -1.61 2.93 2.91
N HIS A 14 -1.32 1.65 3.12
CA HIS A 14 0.01 1.12 3.38
C HIS A 14 0.47 0.24 2.19
N PRO A 15 0.93 0.84 1.07
CA PRO A 15 1.19 0.12 -0.17
C PRO A 15 2.36 -0.88 -0.08
N LEU A 16 3.29 -0.69 0.86
CA LEU A 16 4.42 -1.61 1.07
C LEU A 16 4.00 -2.93 1.74
N LEU A 17 2.81 -2.95 2.34
CA LEU A 17 2.21 -4.15 2.93
C LEU A 17 1.14 -4.76 2.01
N ALA A 18 1.01 -4.26 0.78
CA ALA A 18 -0.01 -4.71 -0.15
C ALA A 18 0.23 -6.15 -0.62
N LEU A 19 -0.84 -6.93 -0.69
CA LEU A 19 -0.82 -8.20 -1.39
C LEU A 19 -0.98 -7.92 -2.89
N VAL A 20 0.02 -8.29 -3.69
CA VAL A 20 0.05 -8.00 -5.13
C VAL A 20 -0.16 -9.26 -5.96
N ARG A 21 -0.80 -9.12 -7.12
CA ARG A 21 -0.80 -10.11 -8.20
C ARG A 21 0.27 -9.70 -9.22
N PRO A 22 1.48 -10.28 -9.18
CA PRO A 22 2.62 -9.79 -9.95
C PRO A 22 2.35 -9.67 -11.45
N GLU A 23 1.68 -10.66 -12.04
CA GLU A 23 1.37 -10.71 -13.47
C GLU A 23 0.42 -9.58 -13.90
N ALA A 24 -0.48 -9.16 -13.02
CA ALA A 24 -1.42 -8.06 -13.28
C ALA A 24 -0.82 -6.68 -12.97
N LEU A 25 0.16 -6.62 -12.06
CA LEU A 25 0.78 -5.38 -11.57
C LEU A 25 1.95 -4.91 -12.45
N VAL A 26 2.87 -5.81 -12.79
CA VAL A 26 4.16 -5.45 -13.44
C VAL A 26 3.94 -4.71 -14.76
N GLY A 27 2.95 -5.12 -15.56
CA GLY A 27 2.62 -4.44 -16.82
C GLY A 27 1.93 -3.07 -16.65
N ARG A 28 1.44 -2.74 -15.45
CA ARG A 28 0.78 -1.46 -15.13
C ARG A 28 1.75 -0.45 -14.50
N LEU A 29 2.86 -0.92 -13.94
CA LEU A 29 3.92 -0.07 -13.43
C LEU A 29 4.61 0.65 -14.59
N LYS A 30 4.65 1.98 -14.51
CA LYS A 30 5.33 2.81 -15.51
C LYS A 30 6.83 2.81 -15.22
N ALA A 31 7.61 2.32 -16.18
CA ALA A 31 9.07 2.37 -16.08
C ALA A 31 9.55 3.82 -15.85
N GLY A 32 10.31 4.02 -14.79
CA GLY A 32 10.83 5.34 -14.43
C GLY A 32 9.85 6.26 -13.69
N ASP A 33 8.64 5.83 -13.34
CA ASP A 33 7.75 6.60 -12.46
C ASP A 33 8.32 6.62 -11.04
N ARG A 34 8.67 7.82 -10.57
CA ARG A 34 9.29 8.08 -9.26
C ARG A 34 8.31 8.59 -8.21
N ARG A 35 7.02 8.67 -8.54
CA ARG A 35 5.99 9.08 -7.57
C ARG A 35 5.89 8.04 -6.44
N PRO A 36 5.43 8.42 -5.24
CA PRO A 36 5.25 7.48 -4.15
C PRO A 36 4.32 6.30 -4.53
N LEU A 37 4.59 5.11 -3.99
CA LEU A 37 3.80 3.93 -4.31
C LEU A 37 2.32 4.06 -3.93
N HIS A 38 1.97 4.81 -2.86
CA HIS A 38 0.57 5.03 -2.50
C HIS A 38 -0.19 5.81 -3.59
N VAL A 39 0.50 6.69 -4.33
CA VAL A 39 -0.08 7.40 -5.48
C VAL A 39 -0.25 6.43 -6.65
N GLN A 40 0.81 5.69 -6.98
CA GLN A 40 0.79 4.77 -8.12
C GLN A 40 -0.24 3.65 -7.95
N PHE A 41 -0.34 3.06 -6.76
CA PHE A 41 -1.27 1.96 -6.48
C PHE A 41 -2.72 2.44 -6.39
N ALA A 42 -2.97 3.65 -5.88
CA ALA A 42 -4.31 4.23 -5.83
C ALA A 42 -4.92 4.48 -7.23
N GLU A 43 -4.07 4.65 -8.26
CA GLU A 43 -4.50 4.80 -9.66
C GLU A 43 -4.85 3.47 -10.35
N MET A 44 -4.59 2.33 -9.70
CA MET A 44 -4.85 0.99 -10.25
C MET A 44 -6.17 0.42 -9.72
N GLU A 45 -6.70 -0.62 -10.35
CA GLU A 45 -7.85 -1.36 -9.83
C GLU A 45 -7.39 -2.19 -8.61
N HIS A 46 -7.88 -1.83 -7.43
CA HIS A 46 -7.42 -2.40 -6.16
C HIS A 46 -8.55 -2.50 -5.14
N SER A 47 -8.36 -3.41 -4.19
CA SER A 47 -9.14 -3.47 -2.95
C SER A 47 -8.42 -2.72 -1.83
N VAL A 48 -9.19 -2.17 -0.89
CA VAL A 48 -8.69 -1.62 0.36
C VAL A 48 -9.15 -2.51 1.51
N MET A 49 -8.21 -2.96 2.33
CA MET A 49 -8.47 -3.75 3.54
C MET A 49 -8.37 -2.81 4.74
N LEU A 50 -9.48 -2.58 5.43
CA LEU A 50 -9.48 -1.79 6.65
C LEU A 50 -8.95 -2.67 7.79
N GLU A 51 -7.90 -2.21 8.46
CA GLU A 51 -7.25 -2.92 9.55
C GLU A 51 -7.21 -2.06 10.81
N GLU A 52 -6.99 -2.69 11.96
CA GLU A 52 -6.79 -1.98 13.22
C GLU A 52 -5.52 -1.11 13.15
N PRO A 53 -5.59 0.20 13.47
CA PRO A 53 -4.44 1.11 13.35
C PRO A 53 -3.20 0.65 14.12
N SER A 54 -3.39 -0.04 15.25
CA SER A 54 -2.29 -0.58 16.06
C SER A 54 -1.51 -1.70 15.36
N MET A 55 -2.13 -2.42 14.41
CA MET A 55 -1.44 -3.45 13.62
C MET A 55 -0.59 -2.86 12.49
N LEU A 56 -0.93 -1.68 12.00
CA LEU A 56 -0.25 -0.99 10.89
C LEU A 56 0.65 0.15 11.35
N ARG A 57 0.81 0.35 12.67
CA ARG A 57 1.64 1.41 13.23
C ARG A 57 3.11 1.22 12.82
N ASN A 58 3.64 2.17 12.06
CA ASN A 58 5.07 2.23 11.79
C ASN A 58 5.83 2.70 13.04
N LEU A 59 6.92 2.01 13.35
CA LEU A 59 7.86 2.37 14.42
C LEU A 59 9.08 3.01 13.76
N ASN A 60 9.05 4.33 13.60
CA ASN A 60 10.08 5.06 12.86
C ASN A 60 11.11 5.72 13.78
N THR A 61 10.74 5.94 15.05
CA THR A 61 11.54 6.62 16.07
C THR A 61 11.57 5.80 17.36
N PRO A 62 12.59 5.94 18.22
CA PRO A 62 12.62 5.26 19.52
C PRO A 62 11.38 5.51 20.38
N GLU A 63 10.83 6.73 20.32
CA GLU A 63 9.61 7.13 21.03
C GLU A 63 8.38 6.34 20.60
N ASP A 64 8.39 5.71 19.42
CA ASP A 64 7.27 4.88 18.98
C ASP A 64 7.12 3.56 19.77
N LEU A 65 8.15 3.17 20.53
CA LEU A 65 8.16 1.95 21.35
C LEU A 65 7.50 2.12 22.73
N GLU A 66 7.22 3.36 23.13
CA GLU A 66 6.49 3.69 24.36
C GLU A 66 4.97 3.65 24.12
#